data_AF-A0A5N5W2U5-F1
#
_entry.id   AF-A0A5N5W2U5-F1
#
_cell.length_a   1.000
_cell.length_b   1.000
_cell.length_c   1.000
_cell.angle_alpha   90.00
_cell.angle_beta   90.00
_cell.angle_gamma   90.00
#
_symmetry.space_group_name_H-M   'P 1'
#
loop_
_entity.id
_entity.type
_entity.pdbx_description
1 polymer ?
#
loop_
_entity_poly.entity_id
_entity_poly.type
_entity_poly.pdbx_seq_one_letter_code
_entity_poly.pdbx_strand_id
1 'polypeptide(L)'
;MEWTSLAGTALGAVIATASGALLERRRWRRERGERDAAVRRALYAEYLAGLAEARSVGAVLARNTTMDPADRFTTAREAFAPCIRLRYQMAITAPADVVRASDEAFRRLRDFRDRVIEGAGETDPAYVDGKWAYNEALSALQELMREDLLGERAGPLG
;
A
#
# COMPACT_ATOMS: atom_id res chain seq x y z
N MET A 1 45.51 28.14 39.36
CA MET A 1 44.05 28.06 39.64
C MET A 1 43.18 28.35 38.40
N GLU A 2 43.72 28.56 37.19
CA GLU A 2 42.92 28.87 35.98
C GLU A 2 42.48 27.64 35.16
N TRP A 3 43.20 26.52 35.27
CA TRP A 3 42.95 25.32 34.46
C TRP A 3 41.62 24.62 34.78
N THR A 4 41.16 24.69 36.02
CA THR A 4 39.90 24.08 36.46
C THR A 4 38.66 24.81 35.92
N SER A 5 38.75 26.14 35.71
CA SER A 5 37.68 26.95 35.13
C SER A 5 37.51 26.70 33.63
N LEU A 6 38.64 26.60 32.92
CA LEU A 6 38.67 26.22 31.51
C LEU A 6 38.14 24.79 31.29
N ALA A 7 38.54 23.85 32.17
CA ALA A 7 38.03 22.48 32.12
C ALA A 7 36.51 22.40 32.34
N GLY A 8 35.96 23.19 33.27
CA GLY A 8 34.51 23.23 33.54
C GLY A 8 33.71 23.79 32.38
N THR A 9 34.20 24.85 31.72
CA THR A 9 33.52 25.47 30.57
C THR A 9 33.57 24.57 29.34
N ALA A 10 34.70 23.90 29.10
CA ALA A 10 34.85 22.93 28.02
C ALA A 10 33.92 21.72 28.20
N LEU A 11 33.80 21.19 29.42
CA LEU A 11 32.84 20.11 29.74
C LEU A 11 31.39 20.55 29.53
N GLY A 12 31.02 21.75 29.98
CA GLY A 12 29.68 22.30 29.79
C GLY A 12 29.31 22.47 28.32
N ALA A 13 30.25 22.96 27.50
CA ALA A 13 30.06 23.10 26.05
C ALA A 13 29.89 21.74 25.35
N VAL A 14 30.67 20.72 25.73
CA VAL A 14 30.54 19.37 25.17
C VAL A 14 29.20 18.74 25.54
N ILE A 15 28.77 18.87 26.80
CA ILE A 15 27.48 18.33 27.27
C ILE A 15 26.30 19.02 26.57
N ALA A 16 26.34 20.35 26.41
CA ALA A 16 25.30 21.09 25.70
C ALA A 16 25.22 20.69 24.22
N THR A 17 26.37 20.55 23.55
CA THR A 17 26.44 20.19 22.13
C THR A 17 26.00 18.74 21.88
N ALA A 18 26.40 17.81 22.76
CA ALA A 18 25.98 16.40 22.69
C ALA A 18 24.47 16.24 22.91
N SER A 19 23.89 17.03 23.83
CA SER A 19 22.45 17.02 24.11
C SER A 19 21.63 17.55 22.93
N GLY A 20 22.09 18.62 22.29
CA GLY A 20 21.47 19.16 21.07
C GLY A 20 21.53 18.18 19.89
N ALA A 21 22.68 17.53 19.68
CA ALA A 21 22.85 16.56 18.60
C ALA A 21 21.98 15.30 18.78
N LEU A 22 21.77 14.84 20.02
CA LEU A 22 20.87 13.73 20.34
C LEU A 22 19.40 14.08 20.10
N LEU A 23 19.00 15.30 20.47
CA LEU A 23 17.64 15.81 20.21
C LEU A 23 17.38 15.92 18.70
N GLU A 24 18.33 16.49 17.96
CA GLU A 24 18.22 16.66 16.51
C GLU A 24 18.20 15.32 15.78
N ARG A 25 19.00 14.34 16.24
CA ARG A 25 19.00 12.98 15.68
C ARG A 25 17.68 12.25 15.94
N ARG A 26 17.05 12.45 17.11
CA ARG A 26 15.71 11.90 17.40
C ARG A 26 14.65 12.55 16.52
N ARG A 27 14.68 13.87 16.39
CA ARG A 27 13.78 14.63 15.51
C ARG A 27 13.87 14.16 14.06
N TRP A 28 15.08 14.05 13.53
CA TRP A 28 15.34 13.61 12.16
C TRP A 28 14.88 12.17 11.89
N ARG A 29 15.02 11.26 12.86
CA ARG A 29 14.48 9.89 12.76
C ARG A 29 12.96 9.88 12.75
N ARG A 30 12.32 10.70 13.59
CA ARG A 30 10.86 10.83 13.64
C ARG A 30 10.30 11.42 12.34
N GLU A 31 10.89 12.50 11.84
CA GLU A 31 10.49 13.11 10.58
C GLU A 31 10.66 12.15 9.39
N ARG A 32 11.69 11.30 9.40
CA ARG A 32 11.83 10.24 8.38
C ARG A 32 10.73 9.19 8.48
N GLY A 33 10.45 8.68 9.69
CA GLY A 33 9.36 7.72 9.88
C GLY A 33 7.99 8.28 9.48
N GLU A 34 7.70 9.55 9.81
CA GLU A 34 6.45 10.21 9.40
C GLU A 34 6.36 10.41 7.88
N ARG A 35 7.48 10.71 7.20
CA ARG A 35 7.54 10.81 5.73
C ARG A 35 7.35 9.45 5.08
N ASP A 36 8.01 8.41 5.58
CA ASP A 36 7.89 7.05 5.04
C ASP A 36 6.46 6.53 5.20
N ALA A 37 5.82 6.76 6.36
CA ALA A 37 4.41 6.45 6.59
C ALA A 37 3.47 7.17 5.62
N ALA A 38 3.76 8.44 5.31
CA ALA A 38 2.96 9.23 4.38
C ALA A 38 3.09 8.71 2.94
N VAL A 39 4.30 8.36 2.51
CA VAL A 39 4.55 7.75 1.19
C VAL A 39 3.80 6.43 1.06
N ARG A 40 3.90 5.55 2.06
CA ARG A 40 3.18 4.27 2.02
C ARG A 40 1.67 4.45 2.04
N ARG A 41 1.14 5.34 2.87
CA ARG A 41 -0.31 5.65 2.89
C ARG A 41 -0.82 6.13 1.54
N ALA A 42 -0.07 7.01 0.87
CA ALA A 42 -0.43 7.50 -0.46
C ALA A 42 -0.43 6.36 -1.49
N LEU A 43 0.61 5.53 -1.50
CA LEU A 43 0.72 4.38 -2.39
C LEU A 43 -0.40 3.35 -2.15
N TYR A 44 -0.72 3.05 -0.88
CA TYR A 44 -1.80 2.12 -0.53
C TYR A 44 -3.15 2.64 -1.01
N ALA A 45 -3.42 3.93 -0.83
CA ALA A 45 -4.66 4.55 -1.32
C ALA A 45 -4.74 4.49 -2.86
N GLU A 46 -3.67 4.83 -3.57
CA GLU A 46 -3.63 4.75 -5.05
C GLU A 46 -3.84 3.31 -5.53
N TYR A 47 -3.21 2.33 -4.86
CA TYR A 47 -3.36 0.93 -5.20
C TYR A 47 -4.79 0.41 -5.00
N LEU A 48 -5.38 0.67 -3.84
CA LEU A 48 -6.76 0.27 -3.54
C LEU A 48 -7.76 0.94 -4.49
N ALA A 49 -7.53 2.20 -4.85
CA ALA A 49 -8.35 2.90 -5.84
C ALA A 49 -8.27 2.23 -7.22
N GLY A 50 -7.08 1.91 -7.71
CA GLY A 50 -6.89 1.21 -8.98
C GLY A 50 -7.56 -0.16 -9.02
N LEU A 51 -7.45 -0.94 -7.94
CA LEU A 51 -8.15 -2.23 -7.83
C LEU A 51 -9.67 -2.06 -7.82
N ALA A 52 -10.19 -1.06 -7.09
CA ALA A 52 -11.62 -0.78 -7.02
C ALA A 52 -12.18 -0.33 -8.37
N GLU A 53 -11.45 0.51 -9.11
CA GLU A 53 -11.82 0.98 -10.45
C GLU A 53 -11.92 -0.21 -11.42
N ALA A 54 -10.87 -1.03 -11.50
CA ALA A 54 -10.85 -2.23 -12.33
C ALA A 54 -11.99 -3.21 -11.97
N ARG A 55 -12.27 -3.41 -10.67
CA ARG A 55 -13.39 -4.23 -10.20
C ARG A 55 -14.74 -3.64 -10.62
N SER A 56 -14.89 -2.33 -10.56
CA SER A 56 -16.15 -1.66 -10.91
C SER A 56 -16.47 -1.80 -12.40
N VAL A 57 -15.46 -1.65 -13.27
CA VAL A 57 -15.58 -1.90 -14.72
C VAL A 57 -15.99 -3.35 -14.97
N GLY A 58 -15.35 -4.31 -14.31
CA GLY A 58 -15.74 -5.73 -14.42
C GLY A 58 -17.19 -5.99 -13.99
N ALA A 59 -17.72 -5.25 -13.01
CA ALA A 59 -19.13 -5.32 -12.63
C ALA A 59 -20.05 -4.82 -13.76
N VAL A 60 -19.70 -3.69 -14.38
CA VAL A 60 -20.46 -3.12 -15.50
C VAL A 60 -20.48 -4.08 -16.68
N LEU A 61 -19.33 -4.66 -17.02
CA LEU A 61 -19.22 -5.63 -18.11
C LEU A 61 -20.04 -6.90 -17.86
N ALA A 62 -20.05 -7.42 -16.64
CA ALA A 62 -20.85 -8.60 -16.28
C ALA A 62 -22.37 -8.36 -16.38
N ARG A 63 -22.84 -7.12 -16.24
CA ARG A 63 -24.25 -6.75 -16.49
C ARG A 63 -24.57 -6.58 -17.96
N ASN A 64 -23.61 -6.11 -18.75
CA ASN A 64 -23.79 -5.91 -20.17
C ASN A 64 -23.42 -7.16 -20.96
N THR A 65 -24.32 -8.15 -20.98
CA THR A 65 -24.12 -9.42 -21.70
C THR A 65 -24.21 -9.26 -23.23
N THR A 66 -24.75 -8.15 -23.72
CA THR A 66 -24.92 -7.86 -25.16
C THR A 66 -23.70 -7.19 -25.80
N MET A 67 -22.70 -6.77 -25.00
CA MET A 67 -21.48 -6.16 -25.50
C MET A 67 -20.65 -7.15 -26.31
N ASP A 68 -20.09 -6.67 -27.42
CA ASP A 68 -19.20 -7.44 -28.30
C ASP A 68 -18.00 -8.03 -27.51
N PRO A 69 -17.62 -9.30 -27.74
CA PRO A 69 -16.51 -9.92 -27.03
C PRO A 69 -15.16 -9.20 -27.16
N ALA A 70 -14.86 -8.59 -28.31
CA ALA A 70 -13.60 -7.88 -28.53
C ALA A 70 -13.56 -6.56 -27.75
N ASP A 71 -14.68 -5.83 -27.72
CA ASP A 71 -14.82 -4.61 -26.93
C ASP A 71 -14.76 -4.91 -25.43
N ARG A 72 -15.39 -6.01 -24.99
CA ARG A 72 -15.35 -6.49 -23.61
C ARG A 72 -13.92 -6.83 -23.19
N PHE A 73 -13.19 -7.56 -24.02
CA PHE A 73 -11.78 -7.89 -23.79
C PHE A 73 -10.94 -6.62 -23.62
N THR A 74 -11.05 -5.69 -24.57
CA THR A 74 -10.27 -4.44 -24.57
C THR A 74 -10.58 -3.61 -23.33
N THR A 75 -11.85 -3.38 -23.04
CA THR A 75 -12.31 -2.59 -21.88
C THR A 75 -11.83 -3.20 -20.56
N ALA A 76 -11.95 -4.52 -20.40
CA ALA A 76 -11.52 -5.22 -19.19
C ALA A 76 -9.99 -5.15 -18.99
N ARG A 77 -9.23 -5.22 -20.08
CA ARG A 77 -7.76 -5.14 -20.05
C ARG A 77 -7.27 -3.73 -19.74
N GLU A 78 -7.86 -2.72 -20.36
CA GLU A 78 -7.51 -1.31 -20.15
C GLU A 78 -7.76 -0.87 -18.71
N ALA A 79 -8.93 -1.20 -18.16
CA ALA A 79 -9.25 -0.90 -16.76
C ALA A 79 -8.28 -1.56 -15.76
N PHE A 80 -7.73 -2.73 -16.12
CA PHE A 80 -6.79 -3.45 -15.26
C PHE A 80 -5.34 -2.98 -15.40
N ALA A 81 -4.96 -2.36 -16.53
CA ALA A 81 -3.57 -2.01 -16.83
C ALA A 81 -2.87 -1.15 -15.75
N PRO A 82 -3.51 -0.12 -15.15
CA PRO A 82 -2.90 0.69 -14.09
C PRO A 82 -2.45 -0.12 -12.86
N CYS A 83 -3.15 -1.23 -12.56
CA CYS A 83 -2.85 -2.08 -11.40
C CYS A 83 -1.46 -2.71 -11.49
N ILE A 84 -0.93 -2.95 -12.70
CA ILE A 84 0.40 -3.54 -12.91
C ILE A 84 1.49 -2.59 -12.42
N ARG A 85 1.42 -1.32 -12.82
CA ARG A 85 2.36 -0.29 -12.40
C ARG A 85 2.38 -0.16 -10.88
N LEU A 86 1.20 -0.07 -10.27
CA LEU A 86 1.07 0.10 -8.83
C LEU A 86 1.58 -1.12 -8.06
N ARG A 87 1.36 -2.33 -8.58
CA ARG A 87 1.94 -3.56 -8.00
C ARG A 87 3.46 -3.52 -7.95
N TYR A 88 4.14 -3.01 -8.98
CA TYR A 88 5.59 -2.85 -8.94
C TYR A 88 6.05 -1.82 -7.92
N GLN A 89 5.30 -0.72 -7.76
CA GLN A 89 5.59 0.26 -6.72
C GLN A 89 5.40 -0.32 -5.30
N MET A 90 4.35 -1.14 -5.10
CA MET A 90 4.13 -1.90 -3.86
C MET A 90 5.32 -2.80 -3.54
N ALA A 91 5.82 -3.56 -4.53
CA ALA A 91 6.94 -4.49 -4.35
C ALA A 91 8.25 -3.82 -3.87
N ILE A 92 8.44 -2.53 -4.17
CA ILE A 92 9.64 -1.77 -3.77
C ILE A 92 9.43 -1.08 -2.42
N THR A 93 8.20 -0.67 -2.11
CA THR A 93 7.92 0.32 -1.06
C THR A 93 7.24 -0.28 0.17
N ALA A 94 6.44 -1.32 -0.01
CA ALA A 94 5.65 -1.92 1.06
C ALA A 94 6.43 -3.05 1.77
N PRO A 95 6.11 -3.34 3.05
CA PRO A 95 6.63 -4.51 3.74
C PRO A 95 6.23 -5.83 3.06
N ALA A 96 7.01 -6.89 3.26
CA ALA A 96 6.90 -8.14 2.51
C ALA A 96 5.54 -8.86 2.66
N ASP A 97 4.92 -8.77 3.84
CA ASP A 97 3.58 -9.30 4.11
C ASP A 97 2.49 -8.54 3.33
N VAL A 98 2.56 -7.21 3.32
CA VAL A 98 1.69 -6.34 2.51
C VAL A 98 1.89 -6.63 1.03
N VAL A 99 3.14 -6.78 0.56
CA VAL A 99 3.44 -7.15 -0.84
C VAL A 99 2.79 -8.48 -1.19
N ARG A 100 2.96 -9.53 -0.36
CA ARG A 100 2.35 -10.84 -0.60
C ARG A 100 0.83 -10.78 -0.65
N ALA A 101 0.19 -10.02 0.23
CA ALA A 101 -1.25 -9.84 0.22
C ALA A 101 -1.72 -9.01 -0.99
N SER A 102 -0.94 -8.00 -1.41
CA SER A 102 -1.21 -7.21 -2.62
C SER A 102 -1.17 -8.10 -3.86
N ASP A 103 -0.20 -9.01 -3.88
CA ASP A 103 -0.02 -9.96 -4.97
C ASP A 103 -1.18 -10.95 -5.07
N GLU A 104 -1.73 -11.36 -3.92
CA GLU A 104 -2.93 -12.20 -3.83
C GLU A 104 -4.16 -11.45 -4.36
N ALA A 105 -4.43 -10.25 -3.83
CA ALA A 105 -5.58 -9.43 -4.25
C ALA A 105 -5.54 -9.15 -5.75
N PHE A 106 -4.36 -8.82 -6.30
CA PHE A 106 -4.16 -8.63 -7.73
C PHE A 106 -4.43 -9.90 -8.54
N ARG A 107 -3.95 -11.06 -8.08
CA ARG A 107 -4.19 -12.35 -8.76
C ARG A 107 -5.68 -12.68 -8.76
N ARG A 108 -6.38 -12.55 -7.64
CA ARG A 108 -7.84 -12.76 -7.56
C ARG A 108 -8.61 -11.80 -8.45
N LEU A 109 -8.21 -10.53 -8.53
CA LEU A 109 -8.86 -9.56 -9.42
C LEU A 109 -8.62 -9.90 -10.90
N ARG A 110 -7.42 -10.35 -11.25
CA ARG A 110 -7.10 -10.81 -12.61
C ARG A 110 -7.96 -12.01 -12.98
N ASP A 111 -8.05 -13.00 -12.10
CA ASP A 111 -8.83 -14.21 -12.35
C ASP A 111 -10.33 -13.85 -12.48
N PHE A 112 -10.84 -12.93 -11.66
CA PHE A 112 -12.18 -12.35 -11.80
C PHE A 112 -12.39 -11.66 -13.16
N ARG A 113 -11.44 -10.81 -13.59
CA ARG A 113 -11.48 -10.14 -14.90
C ARG A 113 -11.53 -11.16 -16.03
N ASP A 114 -10.75 -12.24 -15.94
CA ASP A 114 -10.69 -13.25 -16.99
C ASP A 114 -12.04 -13.97 -17.14
N ARG A 115 -12.75 -14.25 -16.04
CA ARG A 115 -14.15 -14.74 -16.10
C ARG A 115 -15.11 -13.74 -16.75
N VAL A 116 -14.97 -12.46 -16.44
CA VAL A 116 -15.78 -11.42 -17.09
C VAL A 116 -15.49 -11.34 -18.58
N ILE A 117 -14.23 -11.46 -19.00
CA ILE A 117 -13.82 -11.50 -20.41
C ILE A 117 -14.45 -12.71 -21.14
N GLU A 118 -14.50 -13.86 -20.48
CA GLU A 118 -15.16 -15.08 -20.99
C GLU A 118 -16.69 -14.93 -21.09
N GLY A 119 -17.26 -13.82 -20.60
CA GLY A 119 -18.68 -13.52 -20.69
C GLY A 119 -19.49 -13.94 -19.47
N ALA A 120 -18.83 -14.31 -18.35
CA ALA A 120 -19.53 -14.65 -17.11
C ALA A 120 -20.38 -13.46 -16.62
N GLY A 121 -21.69 -13.69 -16.53
CA GLY A 121 -22.66 -12.71 -16.05
C GLY A 121 -22.76 -12.66 -14.52
N GLU A 122 -23.50 -11.70 -13.96
CA GLU A 122 -23.59 -11.51 -12.50
C GLU A 122 -24.16 -12.72 -11.73
N THR A 123 -24.98 -13.54 -12.38
CA THR A 123 -25.59 -14.75 -11.79
C THR A 123 -24.76 -16.01 -12.01
N ASP A 124 -23.67 -15.94 -12.77
CA ASP A 124 -22.77 -17.07 -13.00
C ASP A 124 -22.04 -17.41 -11.69
N PRO A 125 -22.10 -18.67 -11.21
CA PRO A 125 -21.33 -19.11 -10.05
C PRO A 125 -19.84 -18.74 -10.15
N ALA A 126 -19.23 -18.85 -11.34
CA ALA A 126 -17.83 -18.50 -11.57
C ALA A 126 -17.55 -17.00 -11.30
N TYR A 127 -18.49 -16.12 -11.65
CA TYR A 127 -18.42 -14.69 -11.37
C TYR A 127 -18.58 -14.43 -9.86
N VAL A 128 -19.57 -15.06 -9.24
CA VAL A 128 -19.89 -14.89 -7.82
C VAL A 128 -18.71 -15.35 -6.96
N ASP A 129 -18.17 -16.53 -7.21
CA ASP A 129 -17.01 -17.09 -6.50
C ASP A 129 -15.78 -16.20 -6.68
N GLY A 130 -15.50 -15.76 -7.91
CA GLY A 130 -14.39 -14.83 -8.18
C GLY A 130 -14.53 -13.50 -7.44
N LYS A 131 -15.76 -12.95 -7.36
CA LYS A 131 -16.06 -11.74 -6.60
C LYS A 131 -15.77 -11.93 -5.11
N TRP A 132 -16.24 -13.02 -4.51
CA TRP A 132 -16.00 -13.32 -3.09
C TRP A 132 -14.52 -13.53 -2.80
N ALA A 133 -13.84 -14.32 -3.62
CA ALA A 133 -12.42 -14.61 -3.52
C ALA A 133 -11.55 -13.35 -3.61
N TYR A 134 -11.94 -12.39 -4.46
CA TYR A 134 -11.28 -11.08 -4.53
C TYR A 134 -11.56 -10.22 -3.29
N ASN A 135 -12.81 -10.14 -2.84
CA ASN A 135 -13.17 -9.34 -1.67
C ASN A 135 -12.44 -9.81 -0.40
N GLU A 136 -12.34 -11.12 -0.20
CA GLU A 136 -11.60 -11.72 0.92
C GLU A 136 -10.12 -11.31 0.87
N ALA A 137 -9.48 -11.45 -0.29
CA ALA A 137 -8.08 -11.05 -0.46
C ALA A 137 -7.87 -9.54 -0.27
N LEU A 138 -8.82 -8.71 -0.71
CA LEU A 138 -8.79 -7.26 -0.52
C LEU A 138 -8.92 -6.90 0.97
N SER A 139 -9.80 -7.57 1.71
CA SER A 139 -9.94 -7.35 3.16
C SER A 139 -8.67 -7.72 3.92
N ALA A 140 -8.06 -8.86 3.60
CA ALA A 140 -6.78 -9.28 4.19
C ALA A 140 -5.64 -8.27 3.88
N LEU A 141 -5.59 -7.76 2.66
CA LEU A 141 -4.64 -6.70 2.29
C LEU A 141 -4.85 -5.43 3.10
N GLN A 142 -6.09 -4.96 3.24
CA GLN A 142 -6.42 -3.74 3.98
C GLN A 142 -6.09 -3.86 5.46
N GLU A 143 -6.21 -5.05 6.05
CA GLU A 143 -5.83 -5.33 7.43
C GLU A 143 -4.31 -5.16 7.62
N LEU A 144 -3.50 -5.81 6.79
CA LEU A 144 -2.04 -5.70 6.84
C LEU A 144 -1.56 -4.26 6.55
N MET A 145 -2.19 -3.56 5.62
CA MET A 145 -1.91 -2.13 5.38
C MET A 145 -2.21 -1.26 6.61
N ARG A 146 -3.30 -1.56 7.34
CA ARG A 146 -3.63 -0.84 8.58
C ARG A 146 -2.61 -1.14 9.67
N GLU A 147 -2.22 -2.39 9.83
CA GLU A 147 -1.20 -2.82 10.80
C GLU A 147 0.16 -2.14 10.53
N ASP A 148 0.62 -2.14 9.27
CA ASP A 148 1.85 -1.44 8.87
C ASP A 148 1.82 0.05 9.23
N LEU A 149 0.73 0.74 8.88
CA LEU A 149 0.58 2.17 9.17
C LEU A 149 0.41 2.49 10.67
N LEU A 150 -0.05 1.54 11.48
CA LEU A 150 -0.15 1.67 12.94
C LEU A 150 1.18 1.33 13.64
N GLY A 151 1.90 0.32 13.15
CA GLY A 151 3.21 -0.09 13.66
C GLY A 151 4.25 1.04 13.60
N GLU A 152 4.21 1.87 12.56
CA GLU A 152 5.07 3.06 12.49
C GLU A 152 4.67 4.21 13.42
N ARG A 153 3.38 4.32 13.76
CA ARG A 153 2.93 5.31 14.76
C ARG A 153 3.35 4.93 16.18
N ALA A 154 3.61 3.64 16.41
CA ALA A 154 4.04 3.08 17.69
C ALA A 154 5.57 2.99 17.85
N GLY A 155 6.34 3.81 17.12
CA GLY A 155 7.81 3.90 17.23
C GLY A 155 8.30 3.85 18.68
N PRO A 156 9.46 3.22 18.95
CA PRO A 156 9.75 2.55 20.21
C PRO A 156 9.63 3.51 21.40
N LEU A 157 8.90 3.06 22.43
CA LEU A 157 9.09 3.56 23.79
C LEU A 157 10.50 3.15 24.25
N GLY A 158 11.51 3.97 23.92
CA GLY A 158 12.93 3.79 24.25
C GLY A 158 13.81 4.96 23.83
#